data_AF-E5Y6B6-F1
#
_entry.id   AF-E5Y6B6-F1
#
_cell.length_a   1.000
_cell.length_b   1.000
_cell.length_c   1.000
_cell.angle_alpha   90.00
_cell.angle_beta   90.00
_cell.angle_gamma   90.00
#
_symmetry.space_group_name_H-M   'P 1'
#
loop_
_entity.id
_entity.type
_entity.pdbx_description
1 polymer ?
#
loop_
_entity_poly.entity_id
_entity_poly.type
_entity_poly.pdbx_seq_one_letter_code
_entity_poly.pdbx_strand_id
1 'polypeptide(L)'
;MRIYTRIEMEMRTGRVLHACSSEYAGPIAWLKGGKGGGSSTTNISSEPDKEYNARMASVAERQQGLSDQFFKWWQDVQAPVEKANAEAQLGLIPVQTDIVKEGLEGFKGIQTDFYNASRPTSTETYAGRAVTDANMALSKATGSMNRNMSRMGISPTSGAAQSASRDLAIQGAASIAGAANTGRMQGEEMNLKKLSGAMAYGLGG
;
A
#
# COMPACT_ATOMS: atom_id res chain seq x y z
N MET A 1 39.12 -2.24 -65.48
CA MET A 1 38.29 -1.08 -65.09
C MET A 1 39.17 -0.06 -64.39
N ARG A 2 39.03 1.25 -64.67
CA ARG A 2 39.82 2.28 -63.98
C ARG A 2 39.19 2.59 -62.63
N ILE A 3 39.95 2.43 -61.56
CA ILE A 3 39.54 2.80 -60.22
C ILE A 3 40.20 4.14 -59.92
N TYR A 4 39.39 5.18 -59.78
CA TYR A 4 39.86 6.51 -59.42
C TYR A 4 40.00 6.57 -57.89
N THR A 5 41.20 6.90 -57.42
CA THR A 5 41.47 7.06 -55.99
C THR A 5 41.38 8.53 -55.56
N ARG A 6 41.59 9.46 -56.50
CA ARG A 6 41.41 10.90 -56.26
C ARG A 6 40.97 11.60 -57.54
N ILE A 7 39.93 12.40 -57.44
CA ILE A 7 39.48 13.30 -58.52
C ILE A 7 39.36 14.69 -57.93
N GLU A 8 40.07 15.64 -58.53
CA GLU A 8 39.98 17.07 -58.22
C GLU A 8 39.17 17.74 -59.33
N MET A 9 38.10 18.42 -58.95
CA MET A 9 37.17 19.04 -59.88
C MET A 9 36.95 20.50 -59.51
N GLU A 10 36.84 21.35 -60.54
CA GLU A 10 36.40 22.73 -60.36
C GLU A 10 34.89 22.73 -60.04
N MET A 11 34.52 23.08 -58.81
CA MET A 11 33.14 22.93 -58.33
C MET A 11 32.11 23.75 -59.11
N ARG A 12 32.51 24.86 -59.74
CA ARG A 12 31.58 25.76 -60.42
C ARG A 12 31.20 25.31 -61.83
N THR A 13 32.09 24.59 -62.51
CA THR A 13 31.90 24.13 -63.89
C THR A 13 31.75 22.61 -63.99
N GLY A 14 32.13 21.89 -62.93
CA GLY A 14 32.17 20.43 -62.92
C GLY A 14 33.31 19.84 -63.73
N ARG A 15 34.24 20.65 -64.23
CA ARG A 15 35.38 20.17 -65.03
C ARG A 15 36.41 19.49 -64.13
N VAL A 16 36.83 18.28 -64.49
CA VAL A 16 37.91 17.56 -63.82
C VAL A 16 39.24 18.23 -64.14
N LEU A 17 39.94 18.66 -63.11
CA LEU A 17 41.25 19.30 -63.20
C LEU A 17 42.38 18.26 -63.10
N HIS A 18 42.23 17.30 -62.18
CA HIS A 18 43.20 16.23 -61.99
C HIS A 18 42.52 14.93 -61.57
N ALA A 19 42.97 13.80 -62.08
CA ALA A 19 42.43 12.49 -61.74
C ALA A 19 43.56 11.46 -61.62
N CYS A 20 43.74 10.93 -60.41
CA CYS A 20 44.60 9.80 -60.16
C CYS A 20 43.77 8.52 -60.24
N SER A 21 44.14 7.65 -61.16
CA SER A 21 43.51 6.33 -61.33
C SER A 21 44.55 5.24 -61.48
N SER A 22 44.22 4.06 -60.96
CA SER A 22 44.92 2.82 -61.28
C SER A 22 44.03 1.93 -62.12
N GLU A 23 44.65 1.13 -62.98
CA GLU A 23 43.94 0.18 -63.83
C GLU A 23 43.80 -1.15 -63.07
N TYR A 24 42.56 -1.53 -62.78
CA TYR A 24 42.26 -2.78 -62.09
C TYR A 24 41.84 -3.86 -63.09
N ALA A 25 42.58 -4.96 -63.09
CA ALA A 25 42.38 -6.12 -63.96
C ALA A 25 41.92 -7.39 -63.22
N GLY A 26 41.60 -7.29 -61.94
CA GLY A 26 41.10 -8.42 -61.14
C GLY A 26 39.61 -8.72 -61.36
N PRO A 27 39.12 -9.88 -60.88
CA PRO A 27 37.71 -10.26 -60.95
C PRO A 27 36.84 -9.29 -60.12
N ILE A 28 35.80 -8.72 -60.76
CA ILE A 28 34.87 -7.79 -60.13
C ILE A 28 33.54 -8.51 -59.89
N ALA A 29 33.09 -8.54 -58.62
CA ALA A 29 31.76 -8.99 -58.29
C ALA A 29 30.74 -7.90 -58.65
N TRP A 30 30.00 -8.12 -59.75
CA TRP A 30 28.86 -7.27 -60.10
C TRP A 30 27.70 -7.58 -59.15
N LEU A 31 27.53 -6.76 -58.12
CA LEU A 31 26.27 -6.70 -57.40
C LEU A 31 25.23 -6.15 -58.39
N LYS A 32 24.46 -7.04 -59.03
CA LYS A 32 23.25 -6.65 -59.77
C LYS A 32 22.40 -5.84 -58.78
N GLY A 33 22.27 -4.54 -59.04
CA GLY A 33 21.56 -3.61 -58.18
C GLY A 33 20.20 -4.18 -57.79
N GLY A 34 19.93 -4.18 -56.49
CA GLY A 34 18.61 -4.49 -55.95
C GLY A 34 17.57 -3.63 -56.65
N LYS A 35 16.49 -4.28 -57.08
CA LYS A 35 15.36 -3.67 -57.79
C LYS A 35 14.62 -2.75 -56.79
N GLY A 36 15.10 -1.52 -56.65
CA GLY A 36 14.35 -0.43 -56.04
C GLY A 36 13.09 -0.17 -56.86
N GLY A 37 11.94 -0.08 -56.17
CA GLY A 37 10.64 0.15 -56.77
C GLY A 37 10.64 1.41 -57.64
N GLY A 38 10.44 1.22 -58.93
CA GLY A 38 10.36 2.29 -59.91
C GLY A 38 9.79 1.74 -61.20
N SER A 39 8.55 2.12 -61.49
CA SER A 39 7.83 1.79 -62.72
C SER A 39 8.71 2.06 -63.94
N SER A 40 9.02 1.02 -64.71
CA SER A 40 9.65 1.14 -66.03
C SER A 40 9.07 0.08 -66.94
N THR A 41 8.26 0.55 -67.86
CA THR A 41 7.73 -0.16 -69.02
C THR A 41 8.88 -0.69 -69.87
N THR A 42 9.29 -1.92 -69.61
CA THR A 42 10.07 -2.73 -70.54
C THR A 42 9.36 -4.07 -70.64
N ASN A 43 8.85 -4.35 -71.84
CA ASN A 43 8.26 -5.64 -72.20
C ASN A 43 9.35 -6.71 -72.18
N ILE A 44 9.69 -7.22 -70.99
CA ILE A 44 10.32 -8.52 -70.84
C ILE A 44 9.16 -9.49 -70.71
N SER A 45 8.81 -10.16 -71.81
CA SER A 45 7.93 -11.31 -71.81
C SER A 45 8.65 -12.51 -71.17
N SER A 46 8.99 -12.40 -69.88
CA SER A 46 9.14 -13.57 -69.04
C SER A 46 7.73 -14.02 -68.73
N GLU A 47 7.28 -15.09 -69.38
CA GLU A 47 6.05 -15.75 -68.97
C GLU A 47 6.12 -15.94 -67.44
N PRO A 48 5.14 -15.45 -66.66
CA PRO A 48 5.10 -15.70 -65.24
C PRO A 48 5.26 -17.20 -65.04
N ASP A 49 6.23 -17.64 -64.25
CA ASP A 49 6.42 -19.07 -63.95
C ASP A 49 5.14 -19.58 -63.28
N LYS A 50 4.28 -20.18 -64.10
CA LYS A 50 2.92 -20.57 -63.72
C LYS A 50 2.97 -21.66 -62.66
N GLU A 51 3.99 -22.50 -62.68
CA GLU A 51 4.17 -23.56 -61.69
C GLU A 51 4.62 -23.00 -60.34
N TYR A 52 5.56 -22.05 -60.32
CA TYR A 52 5.96 -21.37 -59.08
C TYR A 52 4.79 -20.60 -58.46
N ASN A 53 4.06 -19.83 -59.26
CA ASN A 53 2.90 -19.06 -58.79
C ASN A 53 1.75 -19.96 -58.33
N ALA A 54 1.50 -21.09 -59.00
CA ALA A 54 0.51 -22.08 -58.55
C ALA A 54 0.91 -22.73 -57.22
N ARG A 55 2.20 -23.04 -57.02
CA ARG A 55 2.70 -23.55 -55.74
C ARG A 55 2.53 -22.51 -54.63
N MET A 56 2.88 -21.24 -54.88
CA MET A 56 2.69 -20.17 -53.89
C MET A 56 1.22 -19.91 -53.57
N ALA A 57 0.32 -19.98 -54.56
CA ALA A 57 -1.12 -19.90 -54.33
C ALA A 57 -1.62 -21.05 -53.44
N SER A 58 -1.20 -22.28 -53.71
CA SER A 58 -1.58 -23.44 -52.88
C SER A 58 -1.06 -23.37 -51.44
N VAL A 59 0.11 -22.76 -51.23
CA VAL A 59 0.68 -22.52 -49.89
C VAL A 59 -0.10 -21.42 -49.17
N ALA A 60 -0.48 -20.35 -49.88
CA ALA A 60 -1.30 -19.28 -49.33
C ALA A 60 -2.70 -19.78 -48.96
N GLU A 61 -3.36 -20.57 -49.82
CA GLU A 61 -4.65 -21.20 -49.53
C GLU A 61 -4.57 -22.14 -48.31
N ARG A 62 -3.47 -22.89 -48.17
CA ARG A 62 -3.23 -23.73 -46.98
C ARG A 62 -2.99 -22.90 -45.72
N GLN A 63 -2.26 -21.79 -45.80
CA GLN A 63 -2.09 -20.87 -44.67
C GLN A 63 -3.39 -20.22 -44.25
N GLN A 64 -4.23 -19.84 -45.22
CA GLN A 64 -5.57 -19.31 -44.95
C GLN A 64 -6.45 -20.38 -44.28
N GLY A 65 -6.49 -21.61 -44.81
CA GLY A 65 -7.28 -22.70 -44.21
C GLY A 65 -6.81 -23.11 -42.81
N LEU A 66 -5.50 -22.99 -42.51
CA LEU A 66 -4.98 -23.20 -41.16
C LEU A 66 -5.39 -22.04 -40.22
N SER A 67 -5.37 -20.81 -40.74
CA SER A 67 -5.79 -19.61 -40.00
C SER A 67 -7.29 -19.65 -39.68
N ASP A 68 -8.12 -20.10 -40.61
CA ASP A 68 -9.57 -20.27 -40.41
C ASP A 68 -9.88 -21.35 -39.36
N GLN A 69 -9.13 -22.46 -39.36
CA GLN A 69 -9.26 -23.51 -38.34
C GLN A 69 -8.84 -23.01 -36.97
N PHE A 70 -7.73 -22.27 -36.89
CA PHE A 70 -7.28 -21.66 -35.65
C PHE A 70 -8.28 -20.62 -35.14
N PHE A 71 -8.82 -19.78 -36.03
CA PHE A 71 -9.82 -18.79 -35.68
C PHE A 71 -11.13 -19.43 -35.20
N LYS A 72 -11.59 -20.51 -35.84
CA LYS A 72 -12.74 -21.29 -35.36
C LYS A 72 -12.48 -21.90 -33.99
N TRP A 73 -11.32 -22.53 -33.78
CA TRP A 73 -10.95 -23.04 -32.46
C TRP A 73 -10.91 -21.93 -31.40
N TRP A 74 -10.35 -20.76 -31.73
CA TRP A 74 -10.33 -19.61 -30.82
C TRP A 74 -11.75 -19.12 -30.51
N GLN A 75 -12.65 -19.04 -31.50
CA GLN A 75 -14.04 -18.67 -31.29
C GLN A 75 -14.81 -19.67 -30.41
N ASP A 76 -14.62 -20.97 -30.66
CA ASP A 76 -15.39 -22.02 -29.98
C ASP A 76 -14.88 -22.29 -28.56
N VAL A 77 -13.57 -22.19 -28.34
CA VAL A 77 -12.92 -22.59 -27.08
C VAL A 77 -12.48 -21.39 -26.26
N GLN A 78 -11.81 -20.42 -26.87
CA GLN A 78 -11.08 -19.39 -26.12
C GLN A 78 -11.90 -18.13 -25.87
N ALA A 79 -12.64 -17.64 -26.88
CA ALA A 79 -13.53 -16.49 -26.75
C ALA A 79 -14.57 -16.61 -25.62
N PRO A 80 -15.25 -17.76 -25.39
CA PRO A 80 -16.17 -17.89 -24.25
C PRO A 80 -15.45 -17.88 -22.89
N VAL A 81 -14.24 -18.43 -22.81
CA VAL A 81 -13.42 -18.40 -21.58
C VAL A 81 -12.97 -16.97 -21.26
N GLU A 82 -12.53 -16.21 -22.27
CA GLU A 82 -12.17 -14.80 -22.11
C GLU A 82 -13.37 -13.98 -21.65
N LYS A 83 -14.56 -14.22 -22.23
CA LYS A 83 -15.80 -13.58 -21.82
C LYS A 83 -16.18 -13.94 -20.38
N ALA A 84 -16.14 -15.22 -20.01
CA ALA A 84 -16.45 -15.67 -18.65
C ALA A 84 -15.47 -15.10 -17.62
N ASN A 85 -14.18 -15.01 -17.95
CA ASN A 85 -13.17 -14.39 -17.09
C ASN A 85 -13.43 -12.88 -16.92
N ALA A 86 -13.79 -12.17 -17.99
CA ALA A 86 -14.15 -10.76 -17.91
C ALA A 86 -15.41 -10.55 -17.06
N GLU A 87 -16.43 -11.38 -17.22
CA GLU A 87 -17.66 -11.36 -16.40
C GLU A 87 -17.39 -11.69 -14.93
N ALA A 88 -16.53 -12.67 -14.65
CA ALA A 88 -16.11 -13.02 -13.29
C ALA A 88 -15.34 -11.87 -12.62
N GLN A 89 -14.44 -11.20 -13.36
CA GLN A 89 -13.75 -10.00 -12.87
C GLN A 89 -14.72 -8.85 -12.62
N LEU A 90 -15.69 -8.62 -13.51
CA LEU A 90 -16.76 -7.64 -13.32
C LEU A 90 -17.65 -7.97 -12.11
N GLY A 91 -17.92 -9.25 -11.86
CA GLY A 91 -18.65 -9.73 -10.69
C GLY A 91 -17.86 -9.60 -9.39
N LEU A 92 -16.52 -9.56 -9.44
CA LEU A 92 -15.67 -9.37 -8.27
C LEU A 92 -15.61 -7.91 -7.80
N ILE A 93 -15.73 -6.95 -8.71
CA ILE A 93 -15.73 -5.50 -8.41
C ILE A 93 -16.77 -5.12 -7.33
N PRO A 94 -18.06 -5.52 -7.40
CA PRO A 94 -19.03 -5.18 -6.36
C PRO A 94 -18.68 -5.82 -5.02
N VAL A 95 -18.24 -7.09 -4.99
CA VAL A 95 -17.82 -7.76 -3.75
C VAL A 95 -16.64 -7.04 -3.10
N GLN A 96 -15.65 -6.63 -3.89
CA GLN A 96 -14.51 -5.88 -3.39
C GLN A 96 -14.93 -4.48 -2.87
N THR A 97 -15.88 -3.84 -3.55
CA THR A 97 -16.45 -2.55 -3.14
C THR A 97 -17.22 -2.67 -1.83
N ASP A 98 -18.01 -3.74 -1.66
CA ASP A 98 -18.82 -3.96 -0.46
C ASP A 98 -17.94 -4.30 0.75
N ILE A 99 -16.88 -5.11 0.58
CA ILE A 99 -15.86 -5.33 1.62
C ILE A 99 -15.21 -4.00 2.05
N VAL A 100 -14.87 -3.14 1.09
CA VAL A 100 -14.29 -1.82 1.39
C VAL A 100 -15.29 -0.93 2.13
N LYS A 101 -16.57 -0.94 1.76
CA LYS A 101 -17.63 -0.20 2.45
C LYS A 101 -17.86 -0.72 3.87
N GLU A 102 -18.00 -2.03 4.06
CA GLU A 102 -18.15 -2.64 5.37
C GLU A 102 -16.96 -2.32 6.28
N GLY A 103 -15.74 -2.39 5.73
CA GLY A 103 -14.53 -1.95 6.43
C GLY A 103 -14.62 -0.49 6.86
N LEU A 104 -15.00 0.41 5.95
CA LEU A 104 -15.11 1.84 6.22
C LEU A 104 -16.21 2.17 7.26
N GLU A 105 -17.34 1.46 7.23
CA GLU A 105 -18.41 1.59 8.23
C GLU A 105 -17.97 1.08 9.60
N GLY A 106 -17.28 -0.06 9.66
CA GLY A 106 -16.65 -0.56 10.88
C GLY A 106 -15.64 0.43 11.46
N PHE A 107 -14.81 1.04 10.61
CA PHE A 107 -13.87 2.09 11.02
C PHE A 107 -14.57 3.33 11.59
N LYS A 108 -15.70 3.77 11.03
CA LYS A 108 -16.48 4.89 11.58
C LYS A 108 -16.99 4.62 12.99
N GLY A 109 -17.50 3.40 13.25
CA GLY A 109 -17.96 3.00 14.59
C GLY A 109 -16.82 3.00 15.61
N ILE A 110 -15.67 2.43 15.23
CA ILE A 110 -14.46 2.41 16.06
C ILE A 110 -13.97 3.84 16.34
N GLN A 111 -14.03 4.73 15.35
CA GLN A 111 -13.63 6.12 15.50
C GLN A 111 -14.52 6.86 16.51
N THR A 112 -15.85 6.65 16.47
CA THR A 112 -16.76 7.24 17.46
C THR A 112 -16.53 6.71 18.87
N ASP A 113 -16.31 5.40 19.02
CA ASP A 113 -16.03 4.79 20.32
C ASP A 113 -14.69 5.27 20.89
N PHE A 114 -13.69 5.41 20.04
CA PHE A 114 -12.40 5.96 20.40
C PHE A 114 -12.50 7.43 20.85
N TYR A 115 -13.24 8.27 20.12
CA TYR A 115 -13.48 9.66 20.54
C TYR A 115 -14.20 9.72 21.89
N ASN A 116 -15.23 8.91 22.11
CA ASN A 116 -15.96 8.87 23.38
C ASN A 116 -15.08 8.39 24.53
N ALA A 117 -14.23 7.39 24.32
CA ALA A 117 -13.30 6.88 25.32
C ALA A 117 -12.13 7.85 25.63
N SER A 118 -11.73 8.64 24.64
CA SER A 118 -10.67 9.65 24.77
C SER A 118 -11.10 10.91 25.53
N ARG A 119 -12.40 11.09 25.78
CA ARG A 119 -12.89 12.26 26.53
C ARG A 119 -12.26 12.28 27.92
N PRO A 120 -11.80 13.45 28.38
CA PRO A 120 -11.21 13.58 29.71
C PRO A 120 -12.25 13.18 30.75
N THR A 121 -11.87 12.26 31.62
CA THR A 121 -12.65 11.88 32.80
C THR A 121 -12.31 12.86 33.92
N SER A 122 -13.30 13.34 34.67
CA SER A 122 -13.04 14.28 35.77
C SER A 122 -12.04 13.71 36.78
N THR A 123 -11.01 14.50 37.09
CA THR A 123 -9.97 14.22 38.10
C THR A 123 -10.56 13.98 39.49
N GLU A 124 -11.68 14.62 39.79
CA GLU A 124 -12.43 14.50 41.04
C GLU A 124 -13.08 13.12 41.17
N THR A 125 -13.43 12.46 40.06
CA THR A 125 -13.93 11.08 40.09
C THR A 125 -12.82 10.10 40.51
N TYR A 126 -11.58 10.32 40.05
CA TYR A 126 -10.44 9.51 40.48
C TYR A 126 -10.04 9.80 41.93
N ALA A 127 -10.02 11.08 42.30
CA ALA A 127 -9.78 11.49 43.69
C ALA A 127 -10.85 10.89 44.63
N GLY A 128 -12.12 10.93 44.24
CA GLY A 128 -13.22 10.35 45.02
C GLY A 128 -13.10 8.84 45.21
N ARG A 129 -12.70 8.09 44.17
CA ARG A 129 -12.43 6.64 44.28
C ARG A 129 -11.25 6.36 45.21
N ALA A 130 -10.13 7.06 45.04
CA ALA A 130 -8.95 6.90 45.89
C ALA A 130 -9.22 7.26 47.35
N VAL A 131 -9.99 8.32 47.60
CA VAL A 131 -10.46 8.70 48.95
C VAL A 131 -11.37 7.62 49.55
N THR A 132 -12.26 7.02 48.75
CA THR A 132 -13.14 5.95 49.22
C THR A 132 -12.34 4.71 49.62
N ASP A 133 -11.34 4.32 48.83
CA ASP A 133 -10.46 3.20 49.13
C ASP A 133 -9.61 3.47 50.39
N ALA A 134 -9.07 4.68 50.53
CA ALA A 134 -8.35 5.09 51.73
C ALA A 134 -9.25 5.06 52.98
N ASN A 135 -10.50 5.52 52.86
CA ASN A 135 -11.49 5.44 53.94
C ASN A 135 -11.83 3.99 54.32
N MET A 136 -11.97 3.09 53.35
CA MET A 136 -12.20 1.67 53.62
C MET A 136 -11.00 1.01 54.32
N ALA A 137 -9.77 1.35 53.90
CA ALA A 137 -8.55 0.88 54.55
C ALA A 137 -8.45 1.39 55.99
N LEU A 138 -8.75 2.68 56.22
CA LEU A 138 -8.77 3.28 57.54
C LEU A 138 -9.82 2.63 58.46
N SER A 139 -11.05 2.41 57.96
CA SER A 139 -12.11 1.74 58.72
C SER A 139 -11.71 0.32 59.16
N LYS A 140 -11.06 -0.45 58.27
CA LYS A 140 -10.50 -1.77 58.61
C LYS A 140 -9.40 -1.68 59.66
N ALA A 141 -8.51 -0.68 59.56
CA ALA A 141 -7.45 -0.43 60.53
C ALA A 141 -8.02 -0.06 61.91
N THR A 142 -9.01 0.83 61.97
CA THR A 142 -9.73 1.19 63.20
C THR A 142 -10.40 -0.02 63.83
N GLY A 143 -11.07 -0.85 63.04
CA GLY A 143 -11.68 -2.10 63.54
C GLY A 143 -10.65 -3.09 64.10
N SER A 144 -9.49 -3.20 63.46
CA SER A 144 -8.38 -4.04 63.96
C SER A 144 -7.80 -3.51 65.26
N MET A 145 -7.58 -2.20 65.32
CA MET A 145 -7.06 -1.52 66.49
C MET A 145 -8.01 -1.65 67.69
N ASN A 146 -9.32 -1.45 67.50
CA ASN A 146 -10.31 -1.64 68.57
C ASN A 146 -10.30 -3.07 69.12
N ARG A 147 -10.16 -4.09 68.25
CA ARG A 147 -10.03 -5.48 68.69
C ARG A 147 -8.76 -5.71 69.48
N ASN A 148 -7.64 -5.12 69.06
CA ASN A 148 -6.37 -5.25 69.76
C ASN A 148 -6.41 -4.55 71.13
N MET A 149 -6.99 -3.36 71.18
CA MET A 149 -7.17 -2.57 72.39
C MET A 149 -8.10 -3.28 73.40
N SER A 150 -9.15 -3.95 72.89
CA SER A 150 -10.03 -4.82 73.68
C SER A 150 -9.28 -6.03 74.25
N ARG A 151 -8.39 -6.66 73.47
CA ARG A 151 -7.54 -7.78 73.93
C ARG A 151 -6.53 -7.34 74.98
N MET A 152 -6.10 -6.09 74.96
CA MET A 152 -5.19 -5.49 75.94
C MET A 152 -5.91 -4.96 77.19
N GLY A 153 -7.24 -5.06 77.27
CA GLY A 153 -8.02 -4.54 78.40
C GLY A 153 -8.05 -3.01 78.50
N ILE A 154 -7.65 -2.31 77.43
CA ILE A 154 -7.64 -0.84 77.39
C ILE A 154 -9.07 -0.36 77.11
N SER A 155 -9.65 0.34 78.09
CA SER A 155 -10.98 0.93 77.94
C SER A 155 -11.00 1.98 76.82
N PRO A 156 -12.06 2.04 75.98
CA PRO A 156 -12.25 3.09 74.98
C PRO A 156 -12.24 4.52 75.56
N THR A 157 -12.54 4.68 76.84
CA THR A 157 -12.55 5.97 77.54
C THR A 157 -11.21 6.32 78.19
N SER A 158 -10.23 5.42 78.14
CA SER A 158 -8.90 5.66 78.72
C SER A 158 -8.10 6.68 77.90
N GLY A 159 -7.22 7.44 78.55
CA GLY A 159 -6.33 8.39 77.87
C GLY A 159 -5.46 7.73 76.80
N ALA A 160 -5.04 6.48 77.02
CA ALA A 160 -4.27 5.69 76.05
C ALA A 160 -5.09 5.38 74.78
N ALA A 161 -6.37 4.99 74.93
CA ALA A 161 -7.27 4.78 73.80
C ALA A 161 -7.58 6.07 73.04
N GLN A 162 -7.76 7.18 73.75
CA GLN A 162 -8.05 8.49 73.16
C GLN A 162 -6.86 9.05 72.38
N SER A 163 -5.63 8.88 72.90
CA SER A 163 -4.41 9.29 72.19
C SER A 163 -4.21 8.44 70.94
N ALA A 164 -4.31 7.11 71.06
CA ALA A 164 -4.13 6.23 69.93
C ALA A 164 -5.22 6.44 68.84
N SER A 165 -6.46 6.75 69.23
CA SER A 165 -7.53 7.09 68.29
C SER A 165 -7.29 8.43 67.58
N ARG A 166 -6.73 9.43 68.29
CA ARG A 166 -6.32 10.71 67.68
C ARG A 166 -5.18 10.52 66.70
N ASP A 167 -4.18 9.73 67.04
CA ASP A 167 -3.04 9.44 66.16
C ASP A 167 -3.52 8.72 64.90
N LEU A 168 -4.42 7.74 65.04
CA LEU A 168 -5.03 7.06 63.90
C LEU A 168 -5.87 8.01 63.04
N ALA A 169 -6.61 8.94 63.65
CA ALA A 169 -7.40 9.93 62.91
C ALA A 169 -6.51 10.92 62.14
N ILE A 170 -5.38 11.35 62.72
CA ILE A 170 -4.40 12.23 62.06
C ILE A 170 -3.71 11.49 60.90
N GLN A 171 -3.26 10.25 61.13
CA GLN A 171 -2.70 9.41 60.07
C GLN A 171 -3.72 9.10 58.98
N GLY A 172 -4.97 8.86 59.37
CA GLY A 172 -6.10 8.66 58.47
C GLY A 172 -6.35 9.87 57.59
N ALA A 173 -6.45 11.06 58.17
CA ALA A 173 -6.63 12.31 57.44
C ALA A 173 -5.47 12.58 56.46
N ALA A 174 -4.23 12.36 56.88
CA ALA A 174 -3.05 12.49 56.01
C ALA A 174 -3.08 11.46 54.86
N SER A 175 -3.48 10.21 55.13
CA SER A 175 -3.58 9.16 54.11
C SER A 175 -4.69 9.45 53.09
N ILE A 176 -5.83 9.98 53.53
CA ILE A 176 -6.97 10.34 52.67
C ILE A 176 -6.60 11.54 51.80
N ALA A 177 -5.94 12.56 52.37
CA ALA A 177 -5.45 13.71 51.61
C ALA A 177 -4.39 13.32 50.57
N GLY A 178 -3.47 12.42 50.95
CA GLY A 178 -2.49 11.83 50.04
C GLY A 178 -3.15 11.05 48.91
N ALA A 179 -4.11 10.18 49.23
CA ALA A 179 -4.87 9.41 48.26
C ALA A 179 -5.69 10.29 47.30
N ALA A 180 -6.28 11.38 47.79
CA ALA A 180 -6.98 12.36 46.94
C ALA A 180 -6.04 13.00 45.91
N ASN A 181 -4.85 13.43 46.35
CA ASN A 181 -3.85 14.04 45.47
C ASN A 181 -3.29 13.02 44.47
N THR A 182 -2.99 11.80 44.90
CA THR A 182 -2.58 10.72 44.00
C THR A 182 -3.68 10.38 42.98
N GLY A 183 -4.94 10.34 43.40
CA GLY A 183 -6.08 10.14 42.50
C GLY A 183 -6.22 11.26 41.47
N ARG A 184 -6.01 12.52 41.85
CA ARG A 184 -5.98 13.64 40.89
C ARG A 184 -4.84 13.50 39.88
N MET A 185 -3.61 13.24 40.34
CA MET A 185 -2.45 13.07 39.44
C MET A 185 -2.65 11.90 38.48
N GLN A 186 -3.19 10.76 38.95
CA GLN A 186 -3.51 9.62 38.08
C GLN A 186 -4.61 9.96 37.07
N GLY A 187 -5.61 10.75 37.47
CA GLY A 187 -6.64 11.26 36.56
C GLY A 187 -6.08 12.17 35.49
N GLU A 188 -5.17 13.09 35.85
CA GLU A 188 -4.46 13.98 34.93
C GLU A 188 -3.59 13.19 33.95
N GLU A 189 -2.79 12.24 34.45
CA GLU A 189 -1.93 11.39 33.63
C GLU A 189 -2.74 10.53 32.66
N MET A 190 -3.85 9.93 33.11
CA MET A 190 -4.70 9.12 32.24
C MET A 190 -5.40 9.98 31.19
N ASN A 191 -5.83 11.19 31.54
CA ASN A 191 -6.40 12.13 30.57
C ASN A 191 -5.36 12.56 29.53
N LEU A 192 -4.12 12.80 29.94
CA LEU A 192 -3.00 13.09 29.03
C LEU A 192 -2.71 11.91 28.10
N LYS A 193 -2.73 10.67 28.61
CA LYS A 193 -2.52 9.45 27.81
C LYS A 193 -3.66 9.21 26.81
N LYS A 194 -4.91 9.49 27.22
CA LYS A 194 -6.08 9.45 26.33
C LYS A 194 -5.97 10.50 25.23
N LEU A 195 -5.57 11.73 25.59
CA LEU A 195 -5.38 12.83 24.65
C LEU A 195 -4.22 12.57 23.68
N SER A 196 -3.10 12.03 24.14
CA SER A 196 -1.96 11.72 23.28
C SER A 196 -2.28 10.61 22.28
N GLY A 197 -2.99 9.56 22.71
CA GLY A 197 -3.54 8.54 21.81
C GLY A 197 -4.47 9.14 20.76
N ALA A 198 -5.34 10.07 21.18
CA ALA A 198 -6.26 10.76 20.28
C ALA A 198 -5.55 11.65 19.24
N MET A 199 -4.52 12.39 19.64
CA MET A 199 -3.72 13.20 18.73
C MET A 199 -2.88 12.36 17.76
N ALA A 200 -2.32 11.23 18.21
CA ALA A 200 -1.56 10.33 17.33
C ALA A 200 -2.42 9.73 16.22
N TYR A 201 -3.69 9.43 16.51
CA TYR A 201 -4.65 8.96 15.50
C TYR A 201 -5.13 10.11 14.58
N GLY A 202 -5.28 11.33 15.10
CA GLY A 202 -5.69 12.50 14.32
C GLY A 202 -4.62 13.10 13.39
N LEU A 203 -3.33 12.84 13.64
CA LEU A 203 -2.20 13.31 12.81
C LEU A 203 -1.75 12.29 11.75
N GLY A 204 -2.28 11.06 11.77
CA GLY A 204 -1.92 9.97 10.86
C GLY A 204 -2.94 9.68 9.75
N GLY A 205 -3.92 10.57 9.54
CA GLY A 205 -4.95 10.47 8.50
C GLY A 205 -4.70 11.41 7.34
#